data_AF-A0A427XTW1-F1
#
_entry.id   AF-A0A427XTW1-F1
#
_cell.length_a   1.000
_cell.length_b   1.000
_cell.length_c   1.000
_cell.angle_alpha   90.00
_cell.angle_beta   90.00
_cell.angle_gamma   90.00
#
_symmetry.space_group_name_H-M   'P 1'
#
loop_
_entity.id
_entity.type
_entity.pdbx_description
1 polymer ?
#
loop_
_entity_poly.entity_id
_entity_poly.type
_entity_poly.pdbx_seq_one_letter_code
_entity_poly.pdbx_strand_id
1 'polypeptide(L)'
;MLFCPYCSNNLTIGDSENSSENAWVCPTCPYKWNITNQISMRTHLKRKEVDDVMGGKEAWVNVDKTSATCPKCDHRMAYFRQLQIRSADEPMTTFYKCEECAHQWREN
;
A
#
# COMPACT_ATOMS: atom_id res chain seq x y z
N MET A 1 -14.29 -0.28 15.79
CA MET A 1 -15.53 -0.57 15.03
C MET A 1 -16.30 -1.63 15.80
N LEU A 2 -17.61 -1.49 15.93
CA LEU A 2 -18.45 -2.40 16.70
C LEU A 2 -19.28 -3.28 15.74
N PHE A 3 -19.37 -4.56 16.05
CA PHE A 3 -20.08 -5.55 15.23
C PHE A 3 -21.27 -6.12 16.00
N CYS A 4 -22.34 -6.45 15.30
CA CYS A 4 -23.48 -7.11 15.91
C CYS A 4 -23.16 -8.59 16.21
N PRO A 5 -23.53 -9.12 17.39
CA PRO A 5 -23.29 -10.51 17.75
C PRO A 5 -24.11 -11.53 16.93
N TYR A 6 -25.20 -11.10 16.28
CA TYR A 6 -26.09 -11.97 15.51
C TYR A 6 -25.82 -11.94 14.00
N CYS A 7 -25.67 -10.74 13.42
CA CYS A 7 -25.52 -10.54 11.98
C CYS A 7 -24.03 -10.46 11.56
N SER A 8 -23.09 -10.36 12.51
CA SER A 8 -21.66 -10.02 12.30
C SER A 8 -21.43 -8.79 11.42
N ASN A 9 -22.47 -8.00 11.19
CA ASN A 9 -22.43 -6.80 10.36
C ASN A 9 -21.95 -5.60 11.21
N ASN A 10 -21.38 -4.61 10.53
CA ASN A 10 -20.95 -3.37 11.15
C ASN A 10 -22.18 -2.60 11.66
N LEU A 11 -22.12 -2.15 12.91
CA LEU A 11 -23.16 -1.31 13.49
C LEU A 11 -22.99 0.12 13.01
N THR A 12 -24.10 0.75 12.62
CA THR A 12 -24.14 2.16 12.22
C THR A 12 -24.78 3.02 13.30
N ILE A 13 -24.39 4.29 13.38
CA ILE A 13 -25.00 5.25 14.30
C ILE A 13 -26.33 5.71 13.69
N GLY A 14 -27.43 5.62 14.44
CA GLY A 14 -28.76 6.11 14.06
C GLY A 14 -29.56 6.59 15.25
N ASP A 15 -30.75 7.12 14.99
CA ASP A 15 -31.61 7.71 16.01
C ASP A 15 -32.37 6.65 16.82
N SER A 16 -32.49 6.87 18.12
CA SER A 16 -33.41 6.13 18.98
C SER A 16 -34.79 6.79 18.91
N GLU A 17 -35.84 5.99 18.66
CA GLU A 17 -37.22 6.48 18.43
C GLU A 17 -37.80 7.34 19.59
N ASN A 18 -37.24 7.27 20.80
CA ASN A 18 -37.81 7.90 22.00
C ASN A 18 -36.88 8.87 22.74
N SER A 19 -35.66 9.13 22.26
CA SER A 19 -34.79 10.14 22.86
C SER A 19 -33.76 10.60 21.83
N SER A 20 -33.37 11.86 21.90
CA SER A 20 -32.30 12.48 21.11
C SER A 20 -30.90 11.94 21.45
N GLU A 21 -30.83 10.63 21.70
CA GLU A 21 -29.64 9.86 22.02
C GLU A 21 -29.30 8.98 20.82
N ASN A 22 -28.03 9.02 20.43
CA ASN A 22 -27.52 8.20 19.35
C ASN A 22 -27.49 6.71 19.78
N ALA A 23 -27.91 5.81 18.90
CA ALA A 23 -27.86 4.36 19.10
C ALA A 23 -27.08 3.66 17.99
N TRP A 24 -26.46 2.54 18.31
CA TRP A 24 -25.89 1.60 17.35
C TRP A 24 -26.97 0.68 16.81
N VAL A 25 -27.16 0.64 15.50
CA VAL A 25 -28.20 -0.12 14.81
C VAL A 25 -27.55 -1.06 13.77
N CYS A 26 -27.93 -2.34 13.73
CA CYS A 26 -27.56 -3.22 12.59
C CYS A 26 -28.52 -2.93 11.42
N PRO A 27 -28.03 -2.74 10.19
CA PRO A 27 -28.92 -2.54 9.02
C PRO A 27 -29.66 -3.82 8.60
N THR A 28 -29.22 -4.99 9.09
CA THR A 28 -29.74 -6.31 8.67
C THR A 28 -30.63 -6.98 9.71
N CYS A 29 -30.54 -6.57 10.99
CA CYS A 29 -31.33 -7.20 12.06
C CYS A 29 -31.82 -6.13 13.05
N PRO A 30 -32.89 -6.40 13.82
CA PRO A 30 -33.50 -5.42 14.73
C PRO A 30 -32.67 -5.12 15.99
N TYR A 31 -31.37 -5.45 15.98
CA TYR A 31 -30.46 -5.18 17.08
C TYR A 31 -30.19 -3.67 17.20
N LYS A 32 -30.55 -3.11 18.35
CA LYS A 32 -30.33 -1.72 18.75
C LYS A 32 -29.57 -1.68 20.07
N TRP A 33 -28.56 -0.83 20.17
CA TRP A 33 -27.77 -0.63 21.40
C TRP A 33 -27.53 0.87 21.64
N ASN A 34 -28.03 1.41 22.76
CA ASN A 34 -27.93 2.84 23.05
C ASN A 34 -26.49 3.24 23.43
N ILE A 35 -26.03 4.39 22.96
CA ILE A 35 -24.70 4.92 23.28
C ILE A 35 -24.76 5.66 24.62
N THR A 36 -24.37 5.00 25.70
CA THR A 36 -24.35 5.59 27.04
C THR A 36 -23.10 6.41 27.34
N ASN A 37 -21.97 6.11 26.67
CA ASN A 37 -20.69 6.76 26.89
C ASN A 37 -20.05 7.16 25.56
N GLN A 38 -19.26 8.24 25.56
CA GLN A 38 -18.47 8.64 24.40
C GLN A 38 -17.36 7.62 24.14
N ILE A 39 -17.44 6.89 23.02
CA ILE A 39 -16.42 5.93 22.61
C ILE A 39 -15.54 6.59 21.54
N SER A 40 -14.33 7.01 21.93
CA SER A 40 -13.32 7.49 20.98
C SER A 40 -12.13 6.52 20.93
N MET A 41 -11.89 5.92 19.77
CA MET A 41 -10.70 5.11 19.53
C MET A 41 -9.81 5.84 18.53
N ARG A 42 -8.73 6.45 19.01
CA ARG A 42 -7.71 7.09 18.17
C ARG A 42 -6.48 6.20 18.12
N THR A 43 -6.32 5.47 17.02
CA THR A 43 -5.09 4.74 16.74
C THR A 43 -4.17 5.62 15.92
N HIS A 44 -2.97 5.89 16.42
CA HIS A 44 -1.93 6.56 15.62
C HIS A 44 -1.34 5.55 14.63
N LEU A 45 -1.69 5.68 13.36
CA LEU A 45 -1.06 4.87 12.31
C LEU A 45 0.40 5.32 12.17
N LYS A 46 1.33 4.43 12.51
CA LYS A 46 2.72 4.61 12.08
C LYS A 46 2.75 4.50 10.56
N ARG A 47 3.35 5.48 9.90
CA ARG A 47 3.55 5.44 8.44
C ARG A 47 4.34 4.17 8.11
N LYS A 48 3.77 3.30 7.28
CA LYS A 48 4.50 2.16 6.74
C LYS A 48 5.63 2.73 5.88
N GLU A 49 6.87 2.33 6.16
CA GLU A 49 7.98 2.62 5.27
C GLU A 49 7.66 1.93 3.94
N VAL A 50 7.72 2.70 2.85
CA VAL A 50 7.47 2.16 1.52
C VAL A 50 8.63 1.22 1.24
N ASP A 51 8.38 -0.08 1.35
CA ASP A 51 9.31 -1.08 0.86
C ASP A 51 9.52 -0.79 -0.63
N ASP A 52 10.78 -0.77 -1.07
CA ASP A 52 11.10 -0.49 -2.46
C ASP A 52 10.32 -1.49 -3.32
N VAL A 53 9.38 -0.99 -4.13
CA VAL A 53 8.45 -1.76 -4.99
C VAL A 53 9.19 -2.76 -5.90
N MET A 54 10.49 -2.55 -6.00
CA MET A 54 11.42 -3.21 -6.87
C MET A 54 12.25 -4.30 -6.19
N GLY A 55 11.87 -4.69 -4.97
CA GLY A 55 12.57 -5.62 -4.10
C GLY A 55 13.87 -5.00 -3.61
N GLY A 56 14.21 -5.21 -2.33
CA GLY A 56 15.36 -4.58 -1.70
C GLY A 56 16.71 -4.95 -2.33
N LYS A 57 17.78 -4.94 -1.52
CA LYS A 57 19.15 -5.20 -2.00
C LYS A 57 19.29 -6.55 -2.75
N GLU A 58 18.46 -7.53 -2.42
CA GLU A 58 18.46 -8.89 -2.97
C GLU A 58 17.89 -8.99 -4.40
N ALA A 59 17.02 -8.06 -4.82
CA ALA A 59 16.38 -8.12 -6.13
C ALA A 59 17.33 -7.86 -7.31
N TRP A 60 18.56 -7.40 -7.03
CA TRP A 60 19.58 -7.12 -8.03
C TRP A 60 20.72 -8.16 -8.04
N VAL A 61 20.68 -9.15 -7.14
CA VAL A 61 21.77 -10.14 -6.99
C VAL A 61 21.80 -11.13 -8.18
N ASN A 62 20.64 -11.45 -8.75
CA ASN A 62 20.50 -12.40 -9.86
C ASN A 62 20.18 -11.73 -11.20
N VAL A 63 20.43 -10.42 -11.30
CA VAL A 63 20.09 -9.64 -12.50
C VAL A 63 21.31 -9.61 -13.43
N ASP A 64 21.08 -9.74 -14.73
CA ASP A 64 22.15 -9.71 -15.71
C ASP A 64 22.89 -8.36 -15.73
N LYS A 65 24.18 -8.40 -16.08
CA LYS A 65 25.04 -7.22 -16.20
C LYS A 65 25.14 -6.79 -17.66
N THR A 66 25.00 -5.50 -17.91
CA THR A 66 25.22 -4.89 -19.23
C THR A 66 26.26 -3.78 -19.14
N SER A 67 26.95 -3.54 -20.27
CA SER A 67 27.83 -2.40 -20.44
C SER A 67 27.03 -1.11 -20.65
N ALA A 68 26.52 -0.52 -19.57
CA ALA A 68 25.83 0.77 -19.59
C ALA A 68 26.59 1.78 -18.72
N THR A 69 26.89 2.95 -19.28
CA THR A 69 27.60 4.02 -18.59
C THR A 69 26.69 4.71 -17.58
N CYS A 70 27.08 4.71 -16.30
CA CYS A 70 26.31 5.39 -15.26
C CYS A 70 26.41 6.92 -15.41
N PRO A 71 25.29 7.66 -15.43
CA PRO A 71 25.31 9.13 -15.57
C PRO A 71 25.90 9.89 -14.37
N LYS A 72 26.19 9.19 -13.26
CA LYS A 72 26.68 9.81 -12.01
C LYS A 72 28.16 9.55 -11.73
N CYS A 73 28.68 8.39 -12.12
CA CYS A 73 30.04 7.96 -11.78
C CYS A 73 30.84 7.46 -12.99
N ASP A 74 30.28 7.54 -14.20
CA ASP A 74 30.90 7.11 -15.47
C ASP A 74 31.37 5.63 -15.51
N HIS A 75 30.97 4.83 -14.51
CA HIS A 75 31.23 3.40 -14.49
C HIS A 75 30.51 2.71 -15.65
N ARG A 76 31.20 1.80 -16.35
CA ARG A 76 30.71 1.18 -17.59
C ARG A 76 29.88 -0.09 -17.39
N MET A 77 29.73 -0.58 -16.15
CA MET A 77 28.92 -1.76 -15.86
C MET A 77 27.73 -1.39 -14.97
N ALA A 78 26.56 -1.92 -15.34
CA ALA A 78 25.31 -1.78 -14.60
C ALA A 78 24.50 -3.09 -14.67
N TYR A 79 23.74 -3.37 -13.62
CA TYR A 79 22.71 -4.40 -13.65
C TYR A 79 21.51 -3.87 -14.44
N PHE A 80 20.90 -4.68 -15.31
CA PHE A 80 19.72 -4.27 -16.07
C PHE A 80 18.57 -5.25 -15.89
N ARG A 81 17.35 -4.74 -15.75
CA ARG A 81 16.14 -5.57 -15.82
C ARG A 81 15.09 -4.92 -16.67
N GLN A 82 14.29 -5.73 -17.33
CA GLN A 82 13.19 -5.28 -18.15
C GLN A 82 11.88 -5.58 -17.42
N LEU A 83 11.04 -4.56 -17.26
CA LEU A 83 9.75 -4.69 -16.60
C LEU A 83 8.66 -4.06 -17.46
N GLN A 84 7.61 -4.83 -17.71
CA GLN A 84 6.43 -4.34 -18.42
C GLN A 84 5.50 -3.65 -17.43
N ILE A 85 5.62 -2.32 -17.34
CA ILE A 85 4.77 -1.49 -16.49
C ILE A 85 3.59 -0.86 -17.26
N ARG A 86 3.50 -1.09 -18.57
CA ARG A 86 2.49 -0.53 -19.48
C ARG A 86 1.75 -1.63 -20.26
N SER A 87 0.75 -1.22 -21.05
CA SER A 87 0.03 -2.11 -21.96
C SER A 87 0.99 -2.90 -22.86
N ALA A 88 0.54 -4.09 -23.29
CA ALA A 88 1.36 -5.01 -24.09
C ALA A 88 1.77 -4.47 -25.47
N ASP A 89 1.11 -3.41 -25.95
CA ASP A 89 1.42 -2.78 -27.23
C ASP A 89 2.62 -1.81 -27.17
N GLU A 90 3.13 -1.49 -25.97
CA GLU A 90 4.30 -0.64 -25.77
C GLU A 90 5.56 -1.46 -25.45
N PRO A 91 6.76 -1.01 -25.88
CA PRO A 91 8.00 -1.70 -25.55
C PRO A 91 8.23 -1.73 -24.03
N MET A 92 8.89 -2.79 -23.57
CA MET A 92 9.27 -2.98 -22.18
C MET A 92 10.19 -1.84 -21.67
N THR A 93 9.96 -1.37 -20.44
CA THR A 93 10.84 -0.36 -19.81
C THR A 93 12.06 -1.05 -19.22
N THR A 94 13.26 -0.56 -19.55
CA THR A 94 14.52 -1.09 -19.01
C THR A 94 14.97 -0.25 -17.81
N PHE A 95 15.27 -0.91 -16.70
CA PHE A 95 15.80 -0.30 -15.49
C PHE A 95 17.24 -0.72 -15.29
N TYR A 96 18.11 0.25 -15.09
CA TYR A 96 19.52 0.03 -14.78
C TYR A 96 19.83 0.39 -13.34
N LYS A 97 20.81 -0.30 -12.77
CA LYS A 97 21.42 0.02 -11.48
C LYS A 97 22.94 -0.08 -11.59
N CYS A 98 23.63 1.00 -11.26
CA CYS A 98 25.08 1.00 -11.22
C CYS A 98 25.61 0.01 -10.18
N GLU A 99 26.65 -0.74 -10.55
CA GLU A 99 27.33 -1.68 -9.64
C GLU A 99 28.05 -0.96 -8.49
N GLU A 100 28.60 0.23 -8.74
CA GLU A 100 29.44 0.95 -7.79
C GLU A 100 28.65 1.95 -6.92
N CYS A 101 27.88 2.84 -7.55
CA CYS A 101 27.18 3.91 -6.83
C CYS A 101 25.71 3.60 -6.47
N ALA A 102 25.22 2.41 -6.85
CA ALA A 102 23.83 1.98 -6.69
C ALA A 102 22.76 2.94 -7.25
N HIS A 103 23.14 3.91 -8.08
CA HIS A 103 22.22 4.82 -8.75
C HIS A 103 21.35 4.02 -9.71
N GLN A 104 20.04 4.25 -9.65
CA GLN A 104 19.06 3.61 -10.53
C GLN A 104 18.55 4.63 -11.55
N TRP A 105 18.53 4.25 -12.81
CA TRP A 105 17.93 5.04 -13.89
C TRP A 105 17.12 4.14 -14.82
N ARG A 106 16.28 4.76 -15.64
CA ARG A 106 15.37 4.10 -16.57
C ARG A 106 15.66 4.55 -17.98
N GLU A 107 15.60 3.61 -18.92
CA GLU A 107 15.68 3.85 -20.36
C GLU A 107 14.39 3.29 -20.99
N ASN A 108 13.80 4.07 -21.88
CA ASN A 108 12.53 3.79 -22.54
C ASN A 108 12.72 3.77 -24.04
#